data_AF-A0A849B160-F1
#
_entry.id   AF-A0A849B160-F1
#
_cell.length_a   1.000
_cell.length_b   1.000
_cell.length_c   1.000
_cell.angle_alpha   90.00
_cell.angle_beta   90.00
_cell.angle_gamma   90.00
#
_symmetry.space_group_name_H-M   'P 1'
#
loop_
_entity.id
_entity.type
_entity.pdbx_description
1 polymer ?
#
loop_
_entity_poly.entity_id
_entity_poly.type
_entity_poly.pdbx_seq_one_letter_code
_entity_poly.pdbx_strand_id
1 'polypeptide(L)'
;MSNIQLFQDAFVVNFPVEIADQVLARMQALYGEAFDKKFGEISPSELQFTTCTVLNSLKPEELRRGLERMNSEKWCPSLPEFRSWCVHDGDWWTAEQAWAKALNFEADKNQKITTLAKQALDEVRHILKTEGQKAAHFAFRDIYQDYLQKAKKLGRVQVMWIQPKALNKPDEDLNRKGSPLPADLAAQAQLIYRRAGKAS
;
A
#
# COMPACT_ATOMS: atom_id res chain seq x y z
N MET A 1 -17.91 24.44 -9.66
CA MET A 1 -16.43 24.52 -9.54
C MET A 1 -15.90 24.76 -10.93
N SER A 2 -15.08 25.80 -11.13
CA SER A 2 -14.58 26.16 -12.47
C SER A 2 -13.50 25.16 -12.91
N ASN A 3 -13.49 24.74 -14.18
CA ASN A 3 -12.50 23.78 -14.70
C ASN A 3 -11.05 24.20 -14.39
N ILE A 4 -10.78 25.50 -14.32
CA ILE A 4 -9.46 26.06 -13.99
C ILE A 4 -8.99 25.66 -12.58
N GLN A 5 -9.91 25.59 -11.59
CA GLN A 5 -9.56 25.22 -10.21
C GLN A 5 -9.13 23.74 -10.12
N LEU A 6 -9.78 22.85 -10.88
CA LEU A 6 -9.40 21.43 -10.95
C LEU A 6 -7.98 21.23 -11.50
N PHE A 7 -7.56 22.07 -12.45
CA PHE A 7 -6.20 22.00 -12.97
C PHE A 7 -5.18 22.68 -12.06
N GLN A 8 -5.57 23.70 -11.29
CA GLN A 8 -4.70 24.33 -10.30
C GLN A 8 -4.32 23.37 -9.16
N ASP A 9 -5.25 22.52 -8.73
CA ASP A 9 -4.99 21.49 -7.71
C ASP A 9 -3.90 20.49 -8.15
N ALA A 10 -3.77 20.22 -9.45
CA ALA A 10 -2.74 19.34 -10.00
C ALA A 10 -1.32 19.91 -9.86
N PHE A 11 -1.17 21.23 -9.66
CA PHE A 11 0.11 21.91 -9.48
C PHE A 11 0.42 22.24 -8.01
N VAL A 12 -0.39 21.78 -7.06
CA VAL A 12 -0.12 21.98 -5.63
C VAL A 12 1.09 21.14 -5.22
N VAL A 13 2.18 21.84 -4.88
CA VAL A 13 3.42 21.24 -4.38
C VAL A 13 3.50 21.50 -2.88
N ASN A 14 3.40 20.43 -2.08
CA ASN A 14 3.48 20.49 -0.61
C ASN A 14 4.82 19.98 -0.08
N PHE A 15 5.82 19.84 -0.95
CA PHE A 15 7.13 19.35 -0.57
C PHE A 15 7.97 20.48 0.07
N PRO A 16 8.64 20.25 1.21
CA PRO A 16 9.44 21.29 1.86
C PRO A 16 10.65 21.69 1.01
N VAL A 17 10.83 23.00 0.80
CA VAL A 17 11.93 23.56 0.00
C VAL A 17 13.29 23.27 0.61
N GLU A 18 13.38 23.25 1.94
CA GLU A 18 14.61 22.97 2.68
C GLU A 18 15.10 21.54 2.44
N ILE A 19 14.16 20.60 2.27
CA ILE A 19 14.51 19.20 1.97
C ILE A 19 14.97 19.07 0.52
N ALA A 20 14.35 19.81 -0.42
CA ALA A 20 14.80 19.84 -1.80
C ALA A 20 16.24 20.38 -1.90
N ASP A 21 16.56 21.44 -1.16
CA ASP A 21 17.93 21.99 -1.10
C ASP A 21 18.93 20.99 -0.53
N GLN A 22 18.55 20.25 0.53
CA GLN A 22 19.41 19.21 1.09
C GLN A 22 19.70 18.09 0.08
N VAL A 23 18.71 17.69 -0.71
CA VAL A 23 18.89 16.69 -1.77
C VAL A 23 19.83 17.21 -2.86
N LEU A 24 19.60 18.43 -3.34
CA LEU A 24 20.44 19.06 -4.37
C LEU A 24 21.88 19.26 -3.89
N ALA A 25 22.07 19.74 -2.66
CA ALA A 25 23.39 19.89 -2.05
C ALA A 25 24.11 18.54 -1.92
N ARG A 26 23.38 17.46 -1.58
CA ARG A 26 23.95 16.11 -1.53
C ARG A 26 24.36 15.61 -2.91
N MET A 27 23.55 15.85 -3.93
CA MET A 27 23.86 15.50 -5.32
C MET A 27 25.09 16.26 -5.82
N GLN A 28 25.18 17.56 -5.54
CA GLN A 28 26.35 18.37 -5.89
C GLN A 28 27.62 17.87 -5.18
N ALA A 29 27.53 17.54 -3.88
CA ALA A 29 28.67 17.04 -3.12
C ALA A 29 29.20 15.68 -3.62
N LEU A 30 28.33 14.81 -4.13
CA LEU A 30 28.73 13.48 -4.62
C LEU A 30 29.23 13.51 -6.07
N TYR A 31 28.63 14.34 -6.92
CA TYR A 31 28.86 14.27 -8.37
C TYR A 31 29.62 15.46 -8.96
N GLY A 32 29.79 16.56 -8.21
CA GLY A 32 30.60 17.72 -8.59
C GLY A 32 30.34 18.20 -10.02
N GLU A 33 31.35 18.14 -10.88
CA GLU A 33 31.27 18.57 -12.29
C GLU A 33 30.12 17.91 -13.07
N ALA A 34 29.75 16.67 -12.75
CA ALA A 34 28.65 15.98 -13.42
C ALA A 34 27.27 16.56 -13.04
N PHE A 35 27.16 17.15 -11.84
CA PHE A 35 25.98 17.89 -11.42
C PHE A 35 25.92 19.23 -12.17
N ASP A 36 27.01 19.99 -12.19
CA ASP A 36 27.08 21.28 -12.87
C ASP A 36 26.79 21.16 -14.37
N LYS A 37 27.29 20.09 -15.01
CA LYS A 37 26.99 19.81 -16.42
C LYS A 37 25.51 19.55 -16.69
N LYS A 38 24.76 19.00 -15.73
CA LYS A 38 23.33 18.69 -15.89
C LYS A 38 22.41 19.83 -15.47
N PHE A 39 22.77 20.56 -14.43
CA PHE A 39 21.89 21.52 -13.77
C PHE A 39 22.41 22.95 -13.76
N GLY A 40 23.66 23.20 -14.17
CA GLY A 40 24.31 24.50 -14.09
C GLY A 40 23.74 25.57 -15.03
N GLU A 41 23.01 25.19 -16.07
CA GLU A 41 22.28 26.13 -16.93
C GLU A 41 20.91 26.54 -16.37
N ILE A 42 20.43 25.85 -15.33
CA ILE A 42 19.11 26.08 -14.72
C ILE A 42 19.28 27.05 -13.54
N SER A 43 18.37 28.03 -13.42
CA SER A 43 18.42 28.95 -12.29
C SER A 43 18.19 28.22 -10.97
N PRO A 44 18.87 28.59 -9.86
CA PRO A 44 18.73 27.88 -8.58
C PRO A 44 17.29 27.81 -8.07
N SER A 45 16.51 28.88 -8.26
CA SER A 45 15.09 28.94 -7.87
C SER A 45 14.22 27.98 -8.71
N GLU A 46 14.49 27.88 -10.01
CA GLU A 46 13.77 26.97 -10.90
C GLU A 46 14.15 25.50 -10.63
N LEU A 47 15.43 25.24 -10.35
CA LEU A 47 15.90 23.91 -9.98
C LEU A 47 15.29 23.44 -8.66
N GLN A 48 15.22 24.31 -7.65
CA GLN A 48 14.58 24.05 -6.37
C GLN A 48 13.08 23.75 -6.55
N PHE A 49 12.38 24.60 -7.31
CA PHE A 49 10.94 24.41 -7.59
C PHE A 49 10.68 23.10 -8.34
N THR A 50 11.49 22.79 -9.35
CA THR A 50 11.41 21.55 -10.10
C THR A 50 11.66 20.35 -9.20
N THR A 51 12.66 20.43 -8.32
CA THR A 51 12.95 19.37 -7.33
C THR A 51 11.78 19.15 -6.38
N CYS A 52 11.17 20.22 -5.86
CA CYS A 52 9.98 20.11 -5.01
C CYS A 52 8.82 19.44 -5.76
N THR A 53 8.61 19.79 -7.02
CA THR A 53 7.57 19.20 -7.88
C THR A 53 7.83 17.71 -8.13
N VAL A 54 9.08 17.34 -8.42
CA VAL A 54 9.47 15.97 -8.70
C VAL A 54 9.43 15.10 -7.45
N LEU A 55 9.79 15.63 -6.29
CA LEU A 55 9.78 14.88 -5.01
C LEU A 55 8.44 14.99 -4.28
N ASN A 56 7.47 15.73 -4.84
CA ASN A 56 6.14 15.86 -4.28
C ASN A 56 5.48 14.49 -4.09
N SER A 57 4.82 14.33 -2.95
CA SER A 57 4.17 13.08 -2.51
C SER A 57 5.10 11.93 -2.10
N LEU A 58 6.42 12.12 -2.05
CA LEU A 58 7.33 11.10 -1.50
C LEU A 58 7.25 11.05 0.03
N LYS A 59 7.30 9.83 0.58
CA LYS A 59 7.41 9.62 2.02
C LYS A 59 8.87 9.74 2.49
N PRO A 60 9.11 10.06 3.77
CA PRO A 60 10.45 10.12 4.33
C PRO A 60 11.25 8.82 4.14
N GLU A 61 10.62 7.65 4.28
CA GLU A 61 11.31 6.36 4.04
C GLU A 61 11.76 6.16 2.59
N GLU A 62 10.96 6.62 1.62
CA GLU A 62 11.25 6.53 0.18
C GLU A 62 12.42 7.45 -0.17
N LEU A 63 12.42 8.66 0.36
CA LEU A 63 13.52 9.60 0.19
C LEU A 63 14.83 9.06 0.76
N ARG A 64 14.81 8.51 1.99
CA ARG A 64 15.99 7.91 2.63
C ARG A 64 16.61 6.81 1.77
N ARG A 65 15.78 6.00 1.13
CA ARG A 65 16.21 4.92 0.24
C ARG A 65 16.85 5.45 -1.04
N GLY A 66 16.26 6.47 -1.67
CA GLY A 66 16.87 7.14 -2.81
C GLY A 66 18.24 7.71 -2.47
N LEU A 67 18.37 8.34 -1.29
CA LEU A 67 19.64 8.85 -0.77
C LEU A 67 20.67 7.74 -0.51
N GLU A 68 20.26 6.60 0.04
CA GLU A 68 21.14 5.44 0.24
C GLU A 68 21.68 4.90 -1.09
N ARG A 69 20.80 4.74 -2.10
CA ARG A 69 21.18 4.29 -3.44
C ARG A 69 22.11 5.27 -4.15
N MET A 70 21.92 6.57 -3.95
CA MET A 70 22.79 7.60 -4.51
C MET A 70 24.27 7.39 -4.13
N ASN A 71 24.55 6.90 -2.91
CA ASN A 71 25.92 6.65 -2.47
C ASN A 71 26.62 5.49 -3.21
N SER A 72 25.87 4.64 -3.94
CA SER A 72 26.42 3.49 -4.67
C SER A 72 26.49 3.72 -6.18
N GLU A 73 25.86 4.77 -6.70
CA GLU A 73 25.76 5.00 -8.14
C GLU A 73 26.94 5.81 -8.67
N LYS A 74 27.40 5.47 -9.88
CA LYS A 74 28.62 6.05 -10.47
C LYS A 74 28.41 7.39 -11.18
N TRP A 75 27.16 7.76 -11.45
CA TRP A 75 26.80 8.91 -12.29
C TRP A 75 25.68 9.74 -11.66
N CYS A 76 25.64 11.02 -12.00
CA CYS A 76 24.65 11.96 -11.48
C CYS A 76 23.26 11.70 -12.09
N PRO A 77 22.24 11.34 -11.29
CA PRO A 77 20.88 11.15 -11.81
C PRO A 77 20.23 12.45 -12.24
N SER A 78 19.30 12.38 -13.19
CA SER A 78 18.28 13.42 -13.34
C SER A 78 17.27 13.37 -12.18
N LEU A 79 16.54 14.46 -11.95
CA LEU A 79 15.52 14.50 -10.89
C LEU A 79 14.47 13.36 -11.02
N PRO A 80 13.93 13.05 -12.22
CA PRO A 80 13.01 11.92 -12.38
C PRO A 80 13.65 10.56 -12.11
N GLU A 81 14.92 10.37 -12.48
CA GLU A 81 15.66 9.14 -12.19
C GLU A 81 15.87 8.98 -10.68
N PHE A 82 16.23 10.06 -9.99
CA PHE A 82 16.34 10.04 -8.54
C PHE A 82 14.99 9.72 -7.87
N ARG A 83 13.87 10.28 -8.36
CA ARG A 83 12.53 9.90 -7.90
C ARG A 83 12.26 8.41 -8.09
N SER A 84 12.66 7.82 -9.22
CA SER A 84 12.52 6.38 -9.48
C SER A 84 13.31 5.51 -8.50
N TRP A 85 14.39 6.04 -7.92
CA TRP A 85 15.16 5.35 -6.89
C TRP A 85 14.50 5.45 -5.52
N CYS A 86 13.83 6.57 -5.25
CA CYS A 86 13.05 6.76 -4.03
C CYS A 86 11.83 5.83 -4.02
N VAL A 87 11.10 5.82 -5.14
CA VAL A 87 9.91 4.98 -5.34
C VAL A 87 10.36 3.58 -5.71
N HIS A 88 10.54 2.74 -4.69
CA HIS A 88 11.02 1.38 -4.92
C HIS A 88 9.89 0.49 -5.44
N ASP A 89 9.94 0.19 -6.73
CA ASP A 89 9.25 -0.97 -7.31
C ASP A 89 9.69 -2.30 -6.68
N GLY A 90 10.84 -2.33 -5.99
CA GLY A 90 11.43 -3.54 -5.42
C GLY A 90 10.87 -4.01 -4.08
N ASP A 91 9.89 -3.31 -3.48
CA ASP A 91 9.10 -3.90 -2.39
C ASP A 91 8.04 -4.88 -2.92
N TRP A 92 7.77 -4.83 -4.23
CA TRP A 92 6.86 -5.76 -4.90
C TRP A 92 7.62 -6.95 -5.46
N TRP A 93 7.14 -8.16 -5.20
CA TRP A 93 7.65 -9.34 -5.88
C TRP A 93 7.39 -9.24 -7.38
N THR A 94 8.36 -9.65 -8.20
CA THR A 94 8.11 -9.83 -9.63
C THR A 94 7.09 -10.94 -9.85
N ALA A 95 6.41 -10.96 -11.00
CA ALA A 95 5.43 -12.00 -11.29
C ALA A 95 6.03 -13.42 -11.20
N GLU A 96 7.29 -13.59 -11.64
CA GLU A 96 8.00 -14.87 -11.55
C GLU A 96 8.36 -15.25 -10.11
N GLN A 97 8.81 -14.28 -9.29
CA GLN A 97 9.06 -14.52 -7.86
C GLN A 97 7.77 -14.86 -7.13
N ALA A 98 6.68 -14.15 -7.42
CA ALA A 98 5.37 -14.39 -6.85
C ALA A 98 4.84 -15.77 -7.25
N TRP A 99 5.03 -16.20 -8.50
CA TRP A 99 4.66 -17.53 -8.96
C TRP A 99 5.44 -18.63 -8.26
N ALA A 100 6.77 -18.52 -8.19
CA ALA A 100 7.59 -19.51 -7.50
C ALA A 100 7.21 -19.64 -6.01
N LYS A 101 6.94 -18.51 -5.33
CA LYS A 101 6.47 -18.50 -3.94
C LYS A 101 5.05 -19.06 -3.80
N ALA A 102 4.18 -18.81 -4.76
CA ALA A 102 2.83 -19.36 -4.80
C ALA A 102 2.82 -20.89 -4.95
N LEU A 103 3.71 -21.45 -5.78
CA LEU A 103 3.86 -22.90 -5.91
C LEU A 103 4.42 -23.53 -4.63
N ASN A 104 5.41 -22.89 -3.99
CA ASN A 104 5.93 -23.32 -2.70
C ASN A 104 4.84 -23.32 -1.62
N PHE A 105 3.92 -22.34 -1.67
CA PHE A 105 2.76 -22.28 -0.78
C PHE A 105 1.70 -23.36 -1.06
N GLU A 106 1.47 -23.73 -2.31
CA GLU A 106 0.59 -24.88 -2.63
C GLU A 106 1.17 -26.20 -2.14
N ALA A 107 2.49 -26.37 -2.22
CA ALA A 107 3.18 -27.55 -1.73
C ALA A 107 3.23 -27.59 -0.18
N ASP A 108 3.50 -26.46 0.45
CA ASP A 108 3.56 -26.29 1.90
C ASP A 108 2.87 -24.99 2.33
N LYS A 109 1.72 -25.14 2.97
CA LYS A 109 0.88 -24.02 3.43
C LYS A 109 1.52 -23.17 4.53
N ASN A 110 2.65 -23.60 5.10
CA ASN A 110 3.40 -22.83 6.09
C ASN A 110 4.37 -21.82 5.45
N GLN A 111 4.57 -21.88 4.13
CA GLN A 111 5.43 -20.94 3.43
C GLN A 111 4.83 -19.54 3.40
N LYS A 112 5.69 -18.52 3.35
CA LYS A 112 5.25 -17.13 3.27
C LYS A 112 4.84 -16.78 1.84
N ILE A 113 3.65 -16.19 1.70
CA ILE A 113 3.12 -15.67 0.44
C ILE A 113 2.58 -14.25 0.67
N THR A 114 2.60 -13.41 -0.36
CA THR A 114 2.00 -12.07 -0.30
C THR A 114 0.50 -12.13 -0.54
N THR A 115 -0.25 -11.14 -0.07
CA THR A 115 -1.71 -11.11 -0.23
C THR A 115 -2.11 -11.09 -1.71
N LEU A 116 -1.41 -10.31 -2.54
CA LEU A 116 -1.66 -10.28 -4.00
C LEU A 116 -1.33 -11.60 -4.68
N ALA A 117 -0.19 -12.23 -4.34
CA ALA A 117 0.18 -13.52 -4.92
C ALA A 117 -0.81 -14.61 -4.50
N LYS A 118 -1.34 -14.54 -3.28
CA LYS A 118 -2.35 -15.49 -2.80
C LYS A 118 -3.68 -15.34 -3.54
N GLN A 119 -4.14 -14.11 -3.74
CA GLN A 119 -5.36 -13.83 -4.53
C GLN A 119 -5.21 -14.32 -5.97
N ALA A 120 -4.12 -13.96 -6.64
CA ALA A 120 -3.84 -14.42 -7.99
C ALA A 120 -3.75 -15.96 -8.06
N LEU A 121 -3.13 -16.61 -7.07
CA LEU A 121 -3.05 -18.07 -6.97
C LEU A 121 -4.44 -18.72 -6.82
N ASP A 122 -5.32 -18.15 -5.99
CA ASP A 122 -6.65 -18.70 -5.77
C ASP A 122 -7.53 -18.63 -7.03
N GLU A 123 -7.37 -17.58 -7.85
CA GLU A 123 -8.07 -17.44 -9.13
C GLU A 123 -7.60 -18.47 -10.17
N VAL A 124 -6.28 -18.69 -10.28
CA VAL A 124 -5.73 -19.65 -11.25
C VAL A 124 -5.74 -21.10 -10.74
N ARG A 125 -6.15 -21.34 -9.50
CA ARG A 125 -6.09 -22.67 -8.88
C ARG A 125 -6.90 -23.71 -9.62
N HIS A 126 -8.03 -23.30 -10.21
CA HIS A 126 -8.83 -24.19 -11.04
C HIS A 126 -8.11 -24.52 -12.35
N ILE A 127 -7.54 -23.51 -13.02
CA ILE A 127 -6.75 -23.66 -14.25
C ILE A 127 -5.54 -24.57 -14.01
N LEU A 128 -4.86 -24.41 -12.86
CA LEU A 128 -3.72 -25.23 -12.46
C LEU A 128 -4.08 -26.72 -12.35
N LYS A 129 -5.30 -27.03 -11.92
CA LYS A 129 -5.79 -28.41 -11.77
C LYS A 129 -6.32 -29.00 -13.08
N THR A 130 -6.93 -28.19 -13.94
CA THR A 130 -7.65 -28.66 -15.14
C THR A 130 -6.78 -28.63 -16.40
N GLU A 131 -5.99 -27.57 -16.60
CA GLU A 131 -5.23 -27.31 -17.85
C GLU A 131 -3.72 -27.46 -17.67
N GLY A 132 -3.25 -27.46 -16.42
CA GLY A 132 -1.86 -27.67 -16.05
C GLY A 132 -1.06 -26.39 -15.81
N GLN A 133 0.20 -26.58 -15.39
CA GLN A 133 1.04 -25.52 -14.83
C GLN A 133 1.37 -24.39 -15.82
N LYS A 134 1.52 -24.70 -17.11
CA LYS A 134 1.89 -23.71 -18.13
C LYS A 134 0.75 -22.71 -18.38
N ALA A 135 -0.48 -23.18 -18.55
CA ALA A 135 -1.65 -22.32 -18.72
C ALA A 135 -1.91 -21.47 -17.47
N ALA A 136 -1.79 -22.08 -16.28
CA ALA A 136 -1.95 -21.38 -15.02
C ALA A 136 -0.87 -20.32 -14.78
N HIS A 137 0.38 -20.55 -15.20
CA HIS A 137 1.46 -19.57 -15.10
C HIS A 137 1.19 -18.31 -15.93
N PHE A 138 0.74 -18.47 -17.20
CA PHE A 138 0.38 -17.32 -18.03
C PHE A 138 -0.76 -16.51 -17.41
N ALA A 139 -1.84 -17.18 -17.00
CA ALA A 139 -2.96 -16.52 -16.34
C ALA A 139 -2.54 -15.83 -15.02
N PHE A 140 -1.69 -16.48 -14.21
CA PHE A 140 -1.20 -15.94 -12.95
C PHE A 140 -0.40 -14.66 -13.17
N ARG A 141 0.50 -14.70 -14.15
CA ARG A 141 1.39 -13.58 -14.46
C ARG A 141 0.59 -12.34 -14.83
N ASP A 142 -0.42 -12.50 -15.68
CA ASP A 142 -1.23 -11.39 -16.17
C ASP A 142 -2.14 -10.83 -15.05
N ILE A 143 -2.80 -11.68 -14.26
CA ILE A 143 -3.62 -11.27 -13.10
C ILE A 143 -2.76 -10.55 -12.05
N TYR A 144 -1.61 -11.13 -11.71
CA TYR A 144 -0.71 -10.56 -10.71
C TYR A 144 -0.17 -9.20 -11.14
N GLN A 145 0.18 -9.04 -12.43
CA GLN A 145 0.62 -7.74 -12.97
C GLN A 145 -0.48 -6.69 -12.88
N ASP A 146 -1.72 -7.02 -13.22
CA ASP A 146 -2.85 -6.09 -13.10
C ASP A 146 -3.08 -5.65 -11.65
N TYR A 147 -3.02 -6.60 -10.69
CA TYR A 147 -3.13 -6.30 -9.27
C TYR A 147 -1.98 -5.44 -8.75
N LEU A 148 -0.76 -5.70 -9.21
CA LEU A 148 0.40 -4.91 -8.86
C LEU A 148 0.27 -3.47 -9.40
N GLN A 149 -0.22 -3.28 -10.62
CA GLN A 149 -0.49 -1.95 -11.19
C GLN A 149 -1.59 -1.21 -10.42
N LYS A 150 -2.69 -1.88 -10.08
CA LYS A 150 -3.77 -1.32 -9.26
C LYS A 150 -3.29 -0.93 -7.86
N ALA A 151 -2.50 -1.77 -7.23
CA ALA A 151 -1.96 -1.51 -5.90
C ALA A 151 -0.96 -0.34 -5.90
N LYS A 152 -0.11 -0.24 -6.92
CA LYS A 152 0.78 0.90 -7.13
C LYS A 152 0.02 2.21 -7.33
N LYS A 153 -1.03 2.21 -8.17
CA LYS A 153 -1.90 3.39 -8.37
C LYS A 153 -2.58 3.87 -7.08
N LEU A 154 -2.88 2.95 -6.17
CA LEU A 154 -3.50 3.24 -4.87
C LEU A 154 -2.48 3.57 -3.77
N GLY A 155 -1.17 3.63 -4.07
CA GLY A 155 -0.12 3.89 -3.09
C GLY A 155 -0.02 2.85 -1.98
N ARG A 156 -0.47 1.62 -2.24
CA ARG A 156 -0.42 0.52 -1.26
C ARG A 156 0.99 -0.04 -1.17
N VAL A 157 1.31 -0.63 -0.02
CA VAL A 157 2.56 -1.39 0.19
C VAL A 157 2.27 -2.89 0.07
N GLN A 158 3.30 -3.67 -0.28
CA GLN A 158 3.16 -5.12 -0.32
C GLN A 158 2.95 -5.70 1.09
N VAL A 159 1.83 -6.39 1.31
CA VAL A 159 1.49 -7.00 2.61
C VAL A 159 1.60 -8.52 2.53
N MET A 160 2.31 -9.12 3.49
CA MET A 160 2.39 -10.57 3.65
C MET A 160 1.03 -11.13 4.04
N TRP A 161 0.61 -12.21 3.39
CA TRP A 161 -0.64 -12.87 3.72
C TRP A 161 -0.51 -13.56 5.07
N ILE A 162 -1.49 -13.31 5.95
CA ILE A 162 -1.62 -13.96 7.24
C ILE A 162 -2.86 -14.84 7.16
N GLN A 163 -2.73 -16.11 7.51
CA GLN A 163 -3.89 -17.00 7.56
C GLN A 163 -4.93 -16.43 8.53
N PRO A 164 -6.18 -16.20 8.09
CA PRO A 164 -7.24 -15.78 9.00
C PRO A 164 -7.36 -16.81 10.12
N LYS A 165 -7.21 -16.37 11.38
CA LYS A 165 -7.52 -17.22 12.52
C LYS A 165 -8.98 -17.66 12.36
N ALA A 166 -9.22 -18.96 12.35
CA ALA A 166 -10.58 -19.49 12.34
C ALA A 166 -11.31 -18.84 13.52
N LEU A 167 -12.46 -18.20 13.25
CA LEU A 167 -13.38 -17.83 14.30
C LEU A 167 -13.74 -19.15 15.00
N ASN A 168 -13.31 -19.31 16.25
CA ASN A 168 -13.81 -20.40 17.08
C ASN A 168 -15.34 -20.34 17.01
N LYS A 169 -15.98 -21.51 16.89
CA LYS A 169 -17.44 -21.63 16.95
C LYS A 169 -17.96 -20.76 18.10
N PRO A 170 -19.13 -20.09 17.95
CA PRO A 170 -19.70 -19.34 19.05
C PRO A 170 -19.76 -20.25 20.27
N ASP A 171 -19.14 -19.80 21.36
CA ASP A 171 -19.11 -20.51 22.64
C ASP A 171 -20.52 -21.00 22.99
N GLU A 172 -20.67 -22.31 23.25
CA GLU A 172 -21.91 -22.87 23.84
C GLU A 172 -22.18 -22.25 25.24
N ASP A 173 -21.23 -21.51 25.80
CA ASP A 173 -21.28 -20.81 27.08
C ASP A 173 -22.09 -19.50 27.10
N LEU A 174 -22.79 -19.15 26.02
CA LEU A 174 -23.86 -18.14 26.07
C LEU A 174 -25.16 -18.64 26.72
N ASN A 175 -25.20 -19.90 27.19
CA ASN A 175 -26.30 -20.44 27.99
C ASN A 175 -26.18 -20.08 29.48
N ARG A 176 -25.75 -18.84 29.80
CA ARG A 176 -25.87 -18.31 31.16
C ARG A 176 -27.33 -17.95 31.40
N LYS A 177 -28.00 -18.79 32.19
CA LYS A 177 -29.30 -18.53 32.85
C LYS A 177 -29.47 -17.03 33.09
N GLY A 178 -30.49 -16.44 32.47
CA GLY A 178 -30.79 -15.02 32.59
C GLY A 178 -30.74 -14.59 34.04
N SER A 179 -29.92 -13.59 34.35
CA SER A 179 -29.96 -12.96 35.67
C SER A 179 -31.38 -12.48 35.91
N PRO A 180 -31.99 -12.79 37.07
CA PRO A 180 -33.33 -12.34 37.37
C PRO A 180 -33.38 -10.82 37.26
N LEU A 181 -34.42 -10.34 36.56
CA LEU A 181 -34.62 -8.92 36.31
C LEU A 181 -34.54 -8.17 37.67
N PRO A 182 -33.71 -7.13 37.79
CA PRO A 182 -33.62 -6.33 39.01
C PRO A 182 -35.02 -5.89 39.47
N ALA A 183 -35.30 -6.00 40.78
CA ALA A 183 -36.64 -5.80 41.34
C ALA A 183 -37.28 -4.45 40.93
N ASP A 184 -36.46 -3.42 40.73
CA ASP A 184 -36.91 -2.10 40.28
C ASP A 184 -37.48 -2.11 38.86
N LEU A 185 -36.92 -2.91 37.96
CA LEU A 185 -37.41 -3.04 36.59
C LEU A 185 -38.66 -3.93 36.53
N ALA A 186 -38.78 -4.91 37.43
CA ALA A 186 -40.00 -5.71 37.57
C ALA A 186 -41.18 -4.86 38.08
N ALA A 187 -40.94 -3.94 39.02
CA ALA A 187 -41.94 -3.01 39.51
C ALA A 187 -42.39 -2.01 38.43
N GLN A 188 -41.46 -1.50 37.60
CA GLN A 188 -41.80 -0.65 36.47
C GLN A 188 -42.65 -1.39 35.42
N ALA A 189 -42.33 -2.64 35.10
CA ALA A 189 -43.11 -3.45 34.17
C ALA A 189 -44.56 -3.68 34.66
N GLN A 190 -44.76 -3.93 35.96
CA GLN A 190 -46.10 -4.07 36.55
C GLN A 190 -46.90 -2.76 36.53
N LEU A 191 -46.25 -1.61 36.76
CA LEU A 191 -46.88 -0.29 36.67
C LEU A 191 -47.34 0.04 35.25
N ILE A 192 -46.54 -0.32 34.25
CA ILE A 192 -46.89 -0.16 32.83
C ILE A 192 -48.10 -1.03 32.48
N TYR A 193 -48.12 -2.28 32.94
CA TYR A 193 -49.23 -3.20 32.68
C TYR A 193 -50.54 -2.75 33.34
N ARG A 194 -50.49 -2.25 34.59
CA ARG A 194 -51.66 -1.68 35.29
C ARG A 194 -52.20 -0.41 34.65
N ARG A 195 -51.35 0.42 34.03
CA ARG A 195 -51.79 1.61 33.29
C ARG A 195 -52.45 1.23 31.95
N ALA A 196 -51.96 0.19 31.28
CA ALA A 196 -52.56 -0.31 30.05
C ALA A 196 -53.94 -0.96 30.27
N GLY A 197 -54.15 -1.66 31.39
CA GLY A 197 -55.43 -2.34 31.70
C GLY A 197 -56.53 -1.46 32.31
N LYS A 198 -56.31 -0.15 32.51
CA LYS A 198 -57.33 0.81 32.99
C LYS A 198 -57.92 1.70 31.89
N ALA A 199 -57.47 1.50 30.66
CA ALA A 199 -58.06 2.09 29.45
C ALA A 199 -58.88 1.01 28.73
N SER A 200 -59.94 0.54 29.39
CA SER A 200 -60.99 -0.31 28.81
C SER A 200 -62.29 -0.01 29.54
#